data_AF-A0A9P0HQ93-F1
#
_entry.id   AF-A0A9P0HQ93-F1
#
_cell.length_a   1.000
_cell.length_b   1.000
_cell.length_c   1.000
_cell.angle_alpha   90.00
_cell.angle_beta   90.00
_cell.angle_gamma   90.00
#
_symmetry.space_group_name_H-M   'P 1'
#
loop_
_entity.id
_entity.type
_entity.pdbx_description
1 polymer ?
#
loop_
_entity_poly.entity_id
_entity_poly.type
_entity_poly.pdbx_seq_one_letter_code
_entity_poly.pdbx_strand_id
1 'polypeptide(L)'
;MSAVALRKVLLDAKIKNFTIRSNKDETKLYLNLKPDYEAAIHVLNVSDEIDFHTYSPSGSRPLNKFIIKGLDLDHDLDSITETLQARLPGLKSVWRMKKTDADGFKIELPHIIVTTDPDTTIDNLKAVV
;
A
#
# COMPACT_ATOMS: atom_id res chain seq x y z
N MET A 1 -2.01 0.43 -22.73
CA MET A 1 -2.07 -0.89 -23.42
C MET A 1 -3.53 -1.38 -23.51
N SER A 2 -3.93 -2.08 -24.58
CA SER A 2 -5.30 -2.62 -24.71
C SER A 2 -5.46 -3.97 -24.00
N ALA A 3 -6.70 -4.33 -23.63
CA ALA A 3 -7.02 -5.64 -23.02
C ALA A 3 -6.57 -6.83 -23.88
N VAL A 4 -6.63 -6.68 -25.21
CA VAL A 4 -6.24 -7.72 -26.18
C VAL A 4 -4.72 -7.90 -26.19
N ALA A 5 -3.96 -6.81 -26.16
CA ALA A 5 -2.50 -6.86 -26.08
C ALA A 5 -2.03 -7.48 -24.75
N LEU A 6 -2.60 -7.04 -23.63
CA LEU A 6 -2.30 -7.59 -22.31
C LEU A 6 -2.62 -9.10 -22.24
N ARG A 7 -3.76 -9.52 -22.78
CA ARG A 7 -4.12 -10.95 -22.85
C ARG A 7 -3.07 -11.75 -23.61
N LYS A 8 -2.57 -11.24 -24.74
CA LYS A 8 -1.56 -11.92 -25.54
C LYS A 8 -0.25 -12.10 -24.77
N VAL A 9 0.25 -11.04 -24.15
CA VAL A 9 1.48 -11.07 -23.33
C VAL A 9 1.40 -12.13 -22.23
N LEU A 10 0.28 -12.20 -21.51
CA LEU A 10 0.08 -13.19 -20.43
C LEU A 10 0.01 -14.63 -20.95
N LEU A 11 -0.66 -14.86 -22.09
CA LEU A 11 -0.76 -16.18 -22.70
C LEU A 11 0.58 -16.66 -23.28
N ASP A 12 1.36 -15.76 -23.89
CA ASP A 12 2.70 -16.05 -24.41
C ASP A 12 3.65 -16.45 -23.25
N ALA A 13 3.44 -15.86 -22.07
CA ALA A 13 4.10 -16.23 -20.82
C ALA A 13 3.53 -17.49 -20.13
N LYS A 14 2.62 -18.22 -20.79
CA LYS A 14 1.96 -19.45 -20.29
C LYS A 14 1.07 -19.27 -19.05
N ILE A 15 0.64 -18.05 -18.73
CA ILE A 15 -0.29 -17.77 -17.64
C ILE A 15 -1.71 -18.00 -18.15
N LYS A 16 -2.49 -18.86 -17.50
CA LYS A 16 -3.80 -19.31 -18.03
C LYS A 16 -5.00 -18.91 -17.16
N ASN A 17 -4.83 -18.77 -15.85
CA ASN A 17 -5.95 -18.50 -14.93
C ASN A 17 -6.06 -17.02 -14.58
N PHE A 18 -6.49 -16.22 -15.56
CA PHE A 18 -6.71 -14.80 -15.35
C PHE A 18 -8.00 -14.29 -15.99
N THR A 19 -8.53 -13.21 -15.43
CA THR A 19 -9.65 -12.46 -16.02
C THR A 19 -9.22 -11.01 -16.23
N ILE A 20 -9.54 -10.45 -17.39
CA ILE A 20 -9.32 -9.03 -17.69
C ILE A 20 -10.66 -8.32 -17.74
N ARG A 21 -10.78 -7.21 -17.02
CA ARG A 21 -11.92 -6.28 -17.13
C ARG A 21 -11.40 -4.90 -17.47
N SER A 22 -11.86 -4.35 -18.58
CA SER A 22 -11.50 -2.99 -18.98
C SER A 22 -12.72 -2.09 -18.96
N ASN A 23 -12.54 -0.86 -18.47
CA ASN A 23 -13.50 0.23 -18.61
C ASN A 23 -12.84 1.38 -19.39
N LYS A 24 -13.43 2.58 -19.37
CA LYS A 24 -12.89 3.74 -20.10
C LYS A 24 -11.57 4.27 -19.52
N ASP A 25 -11.32 4.04 -18.24
CA ASP A 25 -10.25 4.68 -17.48
C ASP A 25 -9.11 3.71 -17.11
N GLU A 26 -9.40 2.41 -16.98
CA GLU A 26 -8.47 1.40 -16.48
C GLU A 26 -8.74 -0.01 -17.03
N THR A 27 -7.69 -0.83 -17.04
CA THR A 27 -7.75 -2.27 -17.32
C THR A 27 -7.30 -3.04 -16.08
N LYS A 28 -8.21 -3.82 -15.51
CA LYS A 28 -7.97 -4.66 -14.32
C LYS A 28 -7.65 -6.08 -14.72
N LEU A 29 -6.58 -6.60 -14.16
CA LEU A 29 -6.18 -8.00 -14.24
C LEU A 29 -6.47 -8.70 -12.91
N TYR A 30 -7.25 -9.78 -12.96
CA TYR A 30 -7.56 -10.63 -11.83
C TYR A 30 -6.84 -11.96 -11.98
N LEU A 31 -6.04 -12.32 -10.98
CA LEU A 31 -5.24 -13.53 -10.93
C LEU A 31 -5.70 -14.35 -9.73
N ASN A 32 -6.18 -15.56 -9.97
CA ASN A 32 -6.83 -16.38 -8.93
C ASN A 32 -5.83 -17.23 -8.14
N LEU A 33 -4.67 -17.51 -8.73
CA LEU A 33 -3.64 -18.37 -8.14
C LEU A 33 -2.38 -17.56 -7.85
N LYS A 34 -1.77 -17.80 -6.68
CA LYS A 34 -0.53 -17.14 -6.27
C LYS A 34 0.64 -17.35 -7.26
N PRO A 35 0.88 -18.56 -7.81
CA PRO A 35 1.92 -18.75 -8.82
C PRO A 35 1.69 -17.95 -10.11
N ASP A 36 0.42 -17.87 -10.55
CA ASP A 36 0.05 -17.07 -11.72
C ASP A 36 0.22 -15.56 -11.44
N TYR A 37 -0.02 -15.13 -10.19
CA TYR A 37 0.25 -13.76 -9.77
C TYR A 37 1.73 -13.41 -9.85
N GLU A 38 2.61 -14.21 -9.26
CA GLU A 38 4.05 -13.97 -9.26
C GLU A 38 4.62 -13.96 -10.70
N ALA A 39 4.17 -14.90 -11.54
CA ALA A 39 4.54 -14.94 -12.96
C ALA A 39 4.04 -13.70 -13.72
N ALA A 40 2.80 -13.27 -13.50
CA ALA A 40 2.24 -12.08 -14.14
C ALA A 40 3.01 -10.82 -13.74
N ILE A 41 3.31 -10.64 -12.45
CA ILE A 41 4.09 -9.50 -11.97
C ILE A 41 5.49 -9.47 -12.61
N HIS A 42 6.16 -10.62 -12.71
CA HIS A 42 7.46 -10.69 -13.37
C HIS A 42 7.38 -10.27 -14.84
N VAL A 43 6.40 -10.77 -15.59
CA VAL A 43 6.21 -10.43 -17.02
C VAL A 43 5.90 -8.95 -17.21
N LEU A 44 5.06 -8.38 -16.35
CA LEU A 44 4.67 -6.97 -16.43
C LEU A 44 5.82 -6.04 -16.03
N ASN A 45 6.62 -6.40 -15.01
CA ASN A 45 7.78 -5.62 -14.59
C ASN A 45 8.92 -5.59 -15.63
N VAL A 46 9.04 -6.65 -16.44
CA VAL A 46 10.05 -6.71 -17.51
C VAL A 46 9.60 -5.92 -18.75
N SER A 47 8.33 -5.53 -18.83
CA SER A 47 7.79 -4.75 -19.93
C SER A 47 7.87 -3.26 -19.60
N ASP A 48 8.86 -2.56 -20.16
CA ASP A 48 9.01 -1.10 -20.04
C ASP A 48 7.82 -0.31 -20.62
N GLU A 49 6.91 -0.97 -21.33
CA GLU A 49 5.73 -0.37 -21.97
C GLU A 49 4.47 -0.41 -21.09
N ILE A 50 4.55 -0.98 -19.88
CA ILE A 50 3.38 -1.19 -19.01
C ILE A 50 3.59 -0.53 -17.64
N ASP A 51 2.86 0.56 -17.41
CA ASP A 51 2.65 1.08 -16.06
C ASP A 51 1.46 0.35 -15.41
N PHE A 52 1.66 -0.18 -14.21
CA PHE A 52 0.63 -0.89 -13.46
C PHE A 52 0.80 -0.73 -11.95
N HIS A 53 -0.31 -0.85 -11.23
CA HIS A 53 -0.34 -0.88 -9.78
C HIS A 53 -1.01 -2.15 -9.29
N THR A 54 -0.61 -2.63 -8.12
CA THR A 54 -1.20 -3.81 -7.49
C THR A 54 -2.14 -3.38 -6.37
N TYR A 55 -3.25 -4.11 -6.23
CA TYR A 55 -4.16 -3.98 -5.10
C TYR A 55 -3.97 -5.15 -4.15
N SER A 56 -4.14 -4.92 -2.86
CA SER A 56 -4.17 -6.00 -1.88
C SER A 56 -5.29 -7.00 -2.20
N PRO A 57 -5.08 -8.30 -1.95
CA PRO A 57 -6.12 -9.31 -2.13
C PRO A 57 -7.41 -8.94 -1.39
N SER A 58 -8.56 -9.16 -2.02
CA SER A 58 -9.85 -9.02 -1.34
C SER A 58 -9.88 -9.94 -0.10
N GLY A 59 -10.12 -9.38 1.08
CA GLY A 59 -10.10 -10.12 2.34
C GLY A 59 -8.75 -10.20 3.06
N SER A 60 -7.68 -9.58 2.53
CA SER A 60 -6.51 -9.29 3.37
C SER A 60 -6.96 -8.41 4.53
N ARG A 61 -6.73 -8.83 5.77
CA ARG A 61 -7.06 -8.00 6.93
C ARG A 61 -6.38 -6.64 6.73
N PRO A 62 -7.14 -5.53 6.69
CA PRO A 62 -6.56 -4.22 6.44
C PRO A 62 -5.55 -3.93 7.55
N LEU A 63 -4.44 -3.30 7.18
CA LEU A 63 -3.50 -2.78 8.17
C LEU A 63 -4.25 -1.89 9.16
N ASN A 64 -3.94 -1.99 10.44
CA ASN A 64 -4.52 -1.12 11.44
C ASN A 64 -3.85 0.25 11.34
N LYS A 65 -4.67 1.30 11.29
CA LYS A 65 -4.23 2.70 11.25
C LYS A 65 -4.61 3.38 12.55
N PHE A 66 -3.61 3.90 13.25
CA PHE A 66 -3.77 4.69 14.46
C PHE A 66 -3.33 6.15 14.21
N ILE A 67 -3.94 7.07 14.94
CA ILE A 67 -3.57 8.49 14.92
C ILE A 67 -3.08 8.85 16.32
N ILE A 68 -1.81 9.21 16.43
CA ILE A 68 -1.22 9.78 17.63
C ILE A 68 -1.48 11.29 17.59
N LYS A 69 -2.08 11.81 18.67
CA LYS A 69 -2.38 13.24 18.87
C LYS A 69 -1.57 13.77 20.05
N GLY A 70 -1.43 15.10 20.14
CA GLY A 70 -0.78 15.77 21.27
C GLY A 70 0.74 15.93 21.13
N LEU A 71 1.29 15.70 19.94
CA LEU A 71 2.69 15.99 19.61
C LEU A 71 2.78 17.32 18.86
N ASP A 72 3.85 18.06 19.08
CA ASP A 72 4.14 19.25 18.27
C ASP A 72 4.72 18.89 16.89
N LEU A 73 4.60 19.83 15.96
CA LEU A 73 5.20 19.72 14.62
C LEU A 73 6.72 19.54 14.68
N ASP A 74 7.35 20.13 15.69
CA ASP A 74 8.81 20.17 15.85
C ASP A 74 9.36 18.88 16.46
N HIS A 75 8.50 17.98 16.94
CA HIS A 75 8.94 16.68 17.43
C HIS A 75 9.62 15.89 16.31
N ASP A 76 10.76 15.27 16.63
CA ASP A 76 11.50 14.49 15.66
C ASP A 76 10.73 13.20 15.29
N LEU A 77 10.32 13.10 14.04
CA LEU A 77 9.60 11.94 13.52
C LEU A 77 10.50 10.70 13.50
N ASP A 78 11.80 10.86 13.31
CA ASP A 78 12.74 9.76 13.24
C ASP A 78 12.90 9.10 14.62
N SER A 79 13.10 9.89 15.66
CA SER A 79 13.11 9.43 17.06
C SER A 79 11.82 8.68 17.47
N ILE A 80 10.66 9.18 17.04
CA ILE A 80 9.36 8.50 17.28
C ILE A 80 9.30 7.18 16.52
N THR A 81 9.78 7.17 15.28
CA THR A 81 9.82 5.96 14.45
C THR A 81 10.74 4.90 15.05
N GLU A 82 11.93 5.28 15.52
CA GLU A 82 12.86 4.38 16.21
C GLU A 82 12.24 3.79 17.49
N THR A 83 11.59 4.61 18.30
CA THR A 83 10.91 4.17 19.53
C THR A 83 9.80 3.17 19.23
N LEU A 84 8.94 3.49 18.25
CA LEU A 84 7.86 2.61 17.82
C LEU A 84 8.41 1.31 17.20
N GLN A 85 9.47 1.38 16.41
CA GLN A 85 10.05 0.21 15.76
C GLN A 85 10.70 -0.75 16.76
N ALA A 86 11.29 -0.23 17.84
CA ALA A 86 11.87 -1.04 18.89
C ALA A 86 10.82 -1.73 19.79
N ARG A 87 9.62 -1.15 19.92
CA ARG A 87 8.65 -1.53 20.95
C ARG A 87 7.27 -1.96 20.46
N LEU A 88 6.96 -1.75 19.18
CA LEU A 88 5.68 -2.11 18.57
C LEU A 88 5.88 -3.18 17.48
N PRO A 89 5.77 -4.48 17.84
CA PRO A 89 5.82 -5.56 16.86
C PRO A 89 4.74 -5.37 15.80
N GLY A 90 5.10 -5.54 14.52
CA GLY A 90 4.17 -5.38 13.41
C GLY A 90 4.02 -3.95 12.90
N LEU A 91 4.86 -3.01 13.33
CA LEU A 91 4.94 -1.68 12.71
C LEU A 91 5.22 -1.77 11.20
N LYS A 92 4.45 -1.04 10.39
CA LYS A 92 4.65 -0.93 8.93
C LYS A 92 5.13 0.44 8.50
N SER A 93 4.55 1.50 9.04
CA SER A 93 4.94 2.87 8.70
C SER A 93 4.51 3.87 9.76
N VAL A 94 5.28 4.96 9.84
CA VAL A 94 5.03 6.13 10.68
C VAL A 94 5.19 7.35 9.79
N TRP A 95 4.21 8.24 9.77
CA TRP A 95 4.30 9.47 8.96
C TRP A 95 3.42 10.58 9.51
N ARG A 96 3.83 11.83 9.30
CA ARG A 96 3.04 13.01 9.66
C ARG A 96 1.87 13.21 8.71
N MET A 97 0.67 13.38 9.28
CA MET A 97 -0.53 13.65 8.50
C MET A 97 -0.34 14.95 7.72
N LYS A 98 -0.75 14.96 6.44
CA LYS A 98 -0.69 16.15 5.58
C LYS A 98 -2.10 16.59 5.20
N LYS A 99 -2.31 17.89 5.12
CA LYS A 99 -3.54 18.50 4.62
C LYS A 99 -3.19 19.48 3.50
N THR A 100 -4.06 19.59 2.52
CA THR A 100 -3.98 20.66 1.52
C THR A 100 -4.58 21.94 2.08
N ASP A 101 -3.83 23.04 2.04
CA ASP A 101 -4.33 24.36 2.43
C ASP A 101 -5.25 24.96 1.35
N ALA A 102 -5.73 26.19 1.59
CA ALA A 102 -6.62 26.89 0.67
C ALA A 102 -5.96 27.23 -0.68
N ASP A 103 -4.62 27.31 -0.69
CA ASP A 103 -3.80 27.69 -1.85
C ASP A 103 -3.31 26.46 -2.64
N GLY A 104 -3.63 25.25 -2.17
CA GLY A 104 -3.28 23.99 -2.83
C GLY A 104 -1.96 23.38 -2.37
N PHE A 105 -1.26 23.97 -1.40
CA PHE A 105 -0.02 23.42 -0.85
C PHE A 105 -0.28 22.36 0.22
N LYS A 106 0.62 21.37 0.29
CA LYS A 106 0.57 20.33 1.32
C LYS A 106 1.29 20.82 2.58
N ILE A 107 0.53 21.06 3.64
CA ILE A 107 1.05 21.39 4.97
C ILE A 107 1.03 20.15 5.86
N GLU A 108 2.04 20.02 6.73
CA GLU A 108 2.09 18.96 7.74
C GLU A 108 1.24 19.33 8.95
N LEU A 109 0.65 18.32 9.58
CA LEU A 109 -0.11 18.44 10.80
C LEU A 109 0.68 17.84 11.98
N PRO A 110 0.41 18.27 13.22
CA PRO A 110 1.01 17.69 14.42
C PRO A 110 0.67 16.20 14.63
N HIS A 111 -0.36 15.70 13.95
CA HIS A 111 -0.80 14.32 14.07
C HIS A 111 0.13 13.35 13.33
N ILE A 112 0.51 12.27 14.01
CA ILE A 112 1.27 11.17 13.43
C ILE A 112 0.34 10.01 13.13
N ILE A 113 0.46 9.45 11.94
CA ILE A 113 -0.25 8.26 11.51
C ILE A 113 0.70 7.06 11.61
N VAL A 114 0.26 6.06 12.35
CA VAL A 114 0.97 4.80 12.54
C VAL A 114 0.18 3.69 11.87
N THR A 115 0.81 2.95 10.97
CA THR A 115 0.21 1.81 10.29
C THR A 115 0.90 0.53 10.76
N THR A 116 0.12 -0.49 11.08
CA THR A 116 0.59 -1.72 11.75
C THR A 116 -0.10 -2.96 11.19
N ASP A 117 0.43 -4.13 11.52
CA ASP A 117 -0.23 -5.40 11.27
C ASP A 117 -1.62 -5.45 11.93
N PRO A 118 -2.57 -6.20 11.34
CA PRO A 118 -3.96 -6.24 11.81
C PRO A 118 -4.15 -6.76 13.24
N ASP A 119 -3.17 -7.50 13.76
CA ASP A 119 -3.21 -8.06 15.11
C ASP A 119 -2.74 -7.05 16.18
N THR A 120 -2.21 -5.90 15.76
CA THR A 120 -1.79 -4.82 16.67
C THR A 120 -3.01 -4.08 17.20
N THR A 121 -3.17 -4.03 18.53
CA THR A 121 -4.28 -3.35 19.19
C THR A 121 -3.91 -1.94 19.67
N ILE A 122 -4.91 -1.14 20.02
CA ILE A 122 -4.68 0.19 20.61
C ILE A 122 -3.93 0.12 21.95
N ASP A 123 -4.10 -0.96 22.72
CA ASP A 123 -3.42 -1.14 24.01
C ASP A 123 -1.93 -1.43 23.82
N ASN A 124 -1.56 -2.12 22.74
CA ASN A 124 -0.16 -2.27 22.35
C ASN A 124 0.47 -0.91 22.04
N LEU A 125 -0.27 -0.01 21.37
CA LEU A 125 0.24 1.32 21.04
C LEU A 125 0.40 2.21 22.29
N LYS A 126 -0.59 2.19 23.19
CA LYS A 126 -0.57 2.96 24.46
C LYS A 126 0.53 2.53 25.43
N ALA A 127 1.01 1.30 25.32
CA ALA A 127 2.13 0.84 26.14
C ALA A 127 3.49 1.42 25.69
N VAL A 128 3.53 2.04 24.50
CA VAL A 128 4.77 2.49 23.84
C VAL A 128 4.88 4.01 23.76
N VAL A 129 3.75 4.70 23.56
CA VAL A 129 3.63 6.16 23.41
C VAL A 129 3.12 6.78 24.68
#